data_AF-A0A9P3CIV5-F1
#
_entry.id   AF-A0A9P3CIV5-F1
#
_cell.length_a   1.000
_cell.length_b   1.000
_cell.length_c   1.000
_cell.angle_alpha   90.00
_cell.angle_beta   90.00
_cell.angle_gamma   90.00
#
_symmetry.space_group_name_H-M   'P 1'
#
loop_
_entity.id
_entity.type
_entity.pdbx_description
1 polymer ?
#
loop_
_entity_poly.entity_id
_entity_poly.type
_entity_poly.pdbx_seq_one_letter_code
_entity_poly.pdbx_strand_id
1 'polypeptide(L)'
;MPSLSSLFGLSAPAQPPCLIFQGPDSQGSGRVVDLAQRELAQFTKTKNAIYRSGKQVCTFKHSSMSGTTTLQFEKLEIKMKQTWESLQYGKDIKTPTGTLQWRAGSGGYEELRNEQKVLLARGKLPGTLWSKHSDLEIYVPGDELLLDLIISLWVSMLKIKAGDDVTEKVADGVVEALVGG
;
A
#
# COMPACT_ATOMS: atom_id res chain seq x y z
N MET A 1 -29.53 2.53 -37.14
CA MET A 1 -29.50 1.73 -35.90
C MET A 1 -28.07 1.74 -35.36
N PRO A 2 -27.80 2.31 -34.17
CA PRO A 2 -26.45 2.29 -33.62
C PRO A 2 -26.11 0.88 -33.12
N SER A 3 -24.89 0.42 -33.41
CA SER A 3 -24.44 -0.94 -33.08
C SER A 3 -24.05 -1.09 -31.61
N LEU A 4 -24.33 -2.27 -31.06
CA LEU A 4 -24.02 -2.68 -29.68
C LEU A 4 -22.51 -2.74 -29.37
N SER A 5 -21.64 -2.56 -30.36
CA SER A 5 -20.18 -2.46 -30.17
C SER A 5 -19.74 -1.22 -29.39
N SER A 6 -20.62 -0.23 -29.18
CA SER A 6 -20.39 0.90 -28.27
C SER A 6 -20.53 0.55 -26.78
N LEU A 7 -21.13 -0.61 -26.43
CA LEU A 7 -21.25 -1.07 -25.03
C LEU A 7 -19.98 -1.76 -24.51
N PHE A 8 -19.04 -2.08 -25.39
CA PHE A 8 -17.70 -2.57 -25.03
C PHE A 8 -16.62 -1.52 -25.34
N GLY A 9 -17.03 -0.25 -25.41
CA GLY A 9 -16.17 0.87 -25.73
C GLY A 9 -15.11 1.13 -24.67
N LEU A 10 -13.89 0.72 -25.01
CA LEU A 10 -12.62 1.29 -24.59
C LEU A 10 -12.30 1.08 -23.10
N SER A 11 -11.41 0.12 -22.82
CA SER A 11 -10.50 0.33 -21.70
C SER A 11 -9.89 1.71 -21.93
N ALA A 12 -10.21 2.68 -21.07
CA ALA A 12 -9.51 3.95 -21.06
C ALA A 12 -8.00 3.64 -21.20
N PRO A 13 -7.24 4.39 -22.04
CA PRO A 13 -5.81 4.17 -22.11
C PRO A 13 -5.30 4.15 -20.67
N ALA A 14 -4.62 3.07 -20.30
CA ALA A 14 -4.17 2.88 -18.92
C ALA A 14 -3.38 4.13 -18.55
N GLN A 15 -3.96 4.98 -17.70
CA GLN A 15 -3.30 6.21 -17.28
C GLN A 15 -1.93 5.81 -16.73
N PRO A 16 -0.82 6.43 -17.13
CA PRO A 16 0.46 6.11 -16.53
C PRO A 16 0.38 6.43 -15.03
N PRO A 17 1.03 5.64 -14.17
CA PRO A 17 1.08 5.97 -12.75
C PRO A 17 1.74 7.33 -12.55
N CYS A 18 1.27 8.08 -11.56
CA CYS A 18 1.90 9.33 -11.14
C CYS A 18 3.21 9.04 -10.40
N LEU A 19 3.20 8.01 -9.55
CA LEU A 19 4.29 7.63 -8.66
C LEU A 19 4.47 6.11 -8.64
N ILE A 20 5.68 5.67 -8.30
CA ILE A 20 6.01 4.28 -8.09
C ILE A 20 6.66 4.15 -6.73
N PHE A 21 6.08 3.33 -5.85
CA PHE A 21 6.75 2.88 -4.64
C PHE A 21 7.54 1.60 -4.95
N GLN A 22 8.85 1.67 -4.77
CA GLN A 22 9.80 0.58 -4.95
C GLN A 22 10.19 0.03 -3.58
N GLY A 23 9.80 -1.21 -3.28
CA GLY A 23 10.08 -1.88 -2.01
C GLY A 23 8.84 -2.42 -1.31
N PRO A 24 8.89 -2.64 0.02
CA PRO A 24 10.07 -2.59 0.86
C PRO A 24 11.07 -3.71 0.52
N ASP A 25 12.34 -3.43 0.71
CA ASP A 25 13.45 -4.39 0.60
C ASP A 25 13.53 -5.32 1.83
N SER A 26 14.60 -6.12 1.91
CA SER A 26 14.81 -7.04 3.04
C SER A 26 15.03 -6.34 4.39
N GLN A 27 15.37 -5.05 4.40
CA GLN A 27 15.52 -4.21 5.59
C GLN A 27 14.23 -3.45 5.92
N GLY A 28 13.14 -3.68 5.19
CA GLY A 28 11.88 -2.98 5.39
C GLY A 28 11.86 -1.57 4.80
N SER A 29 12.84 -1.19 3.98
CA SER A 29 12.96 0.14 3.39
C SER A 29 12.44 0.18 1.96
N GLY A 30 11.76 1.25 1.58
CA GLY A 30 11.32 1.50 0.22
C GLY A 30 11.33 2.99 -0.10
N ARG A 31 11.20 3.32 -1.38
CA ARG A 31 11.20 4.71 -1.83
C ARG A 31 10.07 4.98 -2.81
N VAL A 32 9.54 6.19 -2.79
CA VAL A 32 8.59 6.69 -3.77
C VAL A 32 9.35 7.51 -4.79
N VAL A 33 9.21 7.14 -6.06
CA VAL A 33 9.81 7.86 -7.18
C VAL A 33 8.74 8.37 -8.14
N ASP A 34 9.02 9.48 -8.81
CA ASP A 34 8.24 9.92 -9.96
C ASP A 34 8.61 9.14 -11.24
N LEU A 35 7.93 9.44 -12.36
CA LEU A 35 8.22 8.82 -13.66
C LEU A 35 9.62 9.17 -14.20
N ALA A 36 10.25 10.24 -13.72
CA ALA A 36 11.63 10.62 -14.03
C ALA A 36 12.65 9.95 -13.07
N GLN A 37 12.22 8.99 -12.25
CA GLN A 37 13.03 8.30 -11.23
C GLN A 37 13.62 9.23 -10.16
N ARG A 38 13.03 10.40 -9.96
CA ARG A 38 13.41 11.27 -8.84
C ARG A 38 12.73 10.79 -7.58
N GLU A 39 13.52 10.58 -6.54
CA GLU A 39 13.02 10.19 -5.23
C GLU A 39 12.29 11.37 -4.57
N LEU A 40 11.07 11.10 -4.12
CA LEU A 40 10.23 12.08 -3.43
C LEU A 40 10.17 11.84 -1.93
N ALA A 41 10.19 10.56 -1.52
CA ALA A 41 10.13 10.18 -0.12
C ALA A 41 10.69 8.78 0.10
N GLN A 42 11.29 8.56 1.26
CA GLN A 42 11.71 7.26 1.75
C GLN A 42 10.73 6.77 2.81
N PHE A 43 10.39 5.48 2.77
CA PHE A 43 9.58 4.81 3.76
C PHE A 43 10.34 3.66 4.42
N THR A 44 10.16 3.51 5.73
CA THR A 44 10.72 2.39 6.49
C THR A 44 9.63 1.73 7.30
N LYS A 45 9.54 0.41 7.20
CA LYS A 45 8.60 -0.43 7.95
C LYS A 45 9.31 -1.08 9.13
N THR A 46 8.72 -0.98 10.30
CA THR A 46 9.07 -1.78 11.49
C THR A 46 8.00 -2.85 11.75
N LYS A 47 8.07 -3.54 12.89
CA LYS A 47 7.10 -4.57 13.28
C LYS A 47 5.66 -4.04 13.35
N ASN A 48 5.47 -2.81 13.80
CA ASN A 48 4.17 -2.21 14.12
C ASN A 48 4.04 -0.74 13.68
N ALA A 49 5.02 -0.18 12.98
CA ALA A 49 4.98 1.21 12.53
C ALA A 49 5.60 1.39 11.14
N ILE A 50 5.23 2.50 10.52
CA ILE A 50 5.72 2.94 9.22
C ILE A 50 6.17 4.39 9.38
N TYR A 51 7.36 4.68 8.87
CA TYR A 51 8.00 5.97 8.93
C TYR A 51 8.17 6.50 7.51
N ARG A 52 7.95 7.80 7.32
CA ARG A 52 8.31 8.53 6.09
C ARG A 52 9.39 9.54 6.43
N SER A 53 10.55 9.43 5.78
CA SER A 53 11.69 10.33 6.00
C SER A 53 12.03 10.51 7.49
N GLY A 54 11.98 9.41 8.27
CA GLY A 54 12.24 9.40 9.72
C GLY A 54 11.06 9.77 10.62
N LYS A 55 9.97 10.35 10.10
CA LYS A 55 8.76 10.66 10.89
C LYS A 55 7.79 9.48 10.87
N GLN A 56 7.30 9.06 12.04
CA GLN A 56 6.25 8.04 12.11
C GLN A 56 4.96 8.57 11.46
N VAL A 57 4.45 7.88 10.43
CA VAL A 57 3.21 8.25 9.73
C VAL A 57 2.04 7.33 10.08
N CYS A 58 2.33 6.06 10.40
CA CYS A 58 1.30 5.08 10.71
C CYS A 58 1.81 4.08 11.75
N THR A 59 0.95 3.67 12.70
CA THR A 59 1.13 2.40 13.41
C THR A 59 0.10 1.39 12.92
N PHE A 60 0.40 0.10 12.97
CA PHE A 60 -0.54 -0.92 12.54
C PHE A 60 -0.50 -2.16 13.43
N LYS A 61 -1.67 -2.78 13.58
CA LYS A 61 -1.85 -4.03 14.32
C LYS A 61 -2.72 -4.99 13.53
N HIS A 62 -2.24 -6.21 13.36
CA HIS A 62 -2.99 -7.29 12.73
C HIS A 62 -3.65 -8.18 13.77
N SER A 63 -4.92 -8.50 13.58
CA SER A 63 -5.69 -9.46 14.37
C SER A 63 -6.07 -10.65 13.50
N SER A 64 -5.35 -11.77 13.68
CA SER A 64 -5.61 -13.00 12.93
C SER A 64 -7.02 -13.56 13.20
N MET A 65 -7.52 -13.42 14.44
CA MET A 65 -8.84 -13.90 14.85
C MET A 65 -9.99 -13.20 14.10
N SER A 66 -9.80 -11.93 13.72
CA SER A 66 -10.84 -11.14 13.03
C SER A 66 -10.49 -10.83 11.57
N GLY A 67 -9.37 -11.32 11.06
CA GLY A 67 -8.86 -11.01 9.72
C GLY A 67 -8.73 -9.51 9.47
N THR A 68 -8.49 -8.71 10.52
CA THR A 68 -8.53 -7.24 10.45
C THR A 68 -7.16 -6.67 10.77
N THR A 69 -6.69 -5.75 9.94
CA THR A 69 -5.56 -4.89 10.22
C THR A 69 -6.09 -3.50 10.55
N THR A 70 -5.72 -2.97 11.71
CA THR A 70 -6.03 -1.60 12.11
C THR A 70 -4.80 -0.74 11.86
N LEU A 71 -4.96 0.37 11.15
CA LEU A 71 -3.94 1.37 10.89
C LEU A 71 -4.32 2.65 11.65
N GLN A 72 -3.37 3.25 12.35
CA GLN A 72 -3.55 4.48 13.11
C GLN A 72 -2.62 5.56 12.56
N PHE A 73 -3.21 6.65 12.06
CA PHE A 73 -2.52 7.85 11.58
C PHE A 73 -2.88 9.01 12.49
N GLU A 74 -1.95 9.58 13.27
CA GLU A 74 -2.22 10.66 14.24
C GLU A 74 -3.57 10.51 14.99
N LYS A 75 -4.65 11.17 14.54
CA LYS A 75 -6.01 11.14 15.12
C LYS A 75 -7.04 10.28 14.37
N LEU A 76 -6.59 9.50 13.40
CA LEU A 76 -7.41 8.75 12.46
C LEU A 76 -7.14 7.23 12.55
N GLU A 77 -8.18 6.47 12.88
CA GLU A 77 -8.16 5.01 12.84
C GLU A 77 -8.80 4.50 11.54
N ILE A 78 -8.08 3.67 10.79
CA ILE A 78 -8.54 3.03 9.56
C ILE A 78 -8.53 1.51 9.76
N LYS A 79 -9.65 0.86 9.46
CA LYS A 79 -9.79 -0.60 9.55
C LYS A 79 -9.80 -1.22 8.17
N MET A 80 -8.84 -2.10 7.93
CA MET A 80 -8.76 -2.95 6.75
C MET A 80 -9.20 -4.37 7.14
N LYS A 81 -10.36 -4.80 6.65
CA LYS A 81 -10.94 -6.11 6.92
C LYS A 81 -10.75 -7.02 5.72
N GLN A 82 -10.26 -8.23 5.95
CA GLN A 82 -10.26 -9.28 4.93
C GLN A 82 -11.69 -9.73 4.63
N THR A 83 -12.05 -9.78 3.35
CA THR A 83 -13.39 -10.16 2.90
C THR A 83 -13.31 -11.25 1.84
N TRP A 84 -14.35 -12.07 1.81
CA TRP A 84 -14.57 -13.14 0.83
C TRP A 84 -15.93 -12.88 0.18
N GLU A 85 -15.94 -12.06 -0.86
CA GLU A 85 -17.16 -11.77 -1.63
C GLU A 85 -17.14 -12.62 -2.90
N SER A 86 -18.18 -13.42 -3.12
CA SER A 86 -18.32 -14.25 -4.33
C SER A 86 -17.09 -15.13 -4.62
N LEU A 87 -16.50 -15.72 -3.57
CA LEU A 87 -15.26 -16.52 -3.62
C LEU A 87 -13.99 -15.74 -4.04
N GLN A 88 -14.06 -14.42 -4.17
CA GLN A 88 -12.92 -13.57 -4.44
C GLN A 88 -12.37 -13.03 -3.11
N TYR A 89 -11.08 -13.28 -2.89
CA TYR A 89 -10.35 -12.69 -1.78
C TYR A 89 -10.17 -11.19 -1.99
N GLY A 90 -10.46 -10.41 -0.96
CA GLY A 90 -10.37 -8.96 -0.98
C GLY A 90 -10.11 -8.35 0.38
N LYS A 91 -9.94 -7.02 0.38
CA LYS A 91 -9.91 -6.24 1.61
C LYS A 91 -10.75 -4.99 1.48
N ASP A 92 -11.61 -4.75 2.47
CA ASP A 92 -12.39 -3.52 2.59
C ASP A 92 -11.78 -2.61 3.63
N ILE A 93 -11.58 -1.35 3.25
CA ILE A 93 -10.87 -0.36 4.03
C ILE A 93 -11.84 0.78 4.29
N LYS A 94 -12.26 0.92 5.54
CA LYS A 94 -13.15 2.01 5.95
C LYS A 94 -12.32 3.25 6.26
N THR A 95 -12.54 4.32 5.52
CA THR A 95 -11.92 5.64 5.73
C THR A 95 -13.01 6.68 6.05
N PRO A 96 -12.68 7.85 6.61
CA PRO A 96 -13.66 8.91 6.88
C PRO A 96 -14.35 9.43 5.62
N THR A 97 -13.68 9.34 4.48
CA THR A 97 -14.16 9.86 3.19
C THR A 97 -14.88 8.80 2.36
N GLY A 98 -15.05 7.58 2.88
CA GLY A 98 -15.71 6.48 2.19
C GLY A 98 -14.94 5.15 2.30
N THR A 99 -15.36 4.18 1.50
CA THR A 99 -14.78 2.84 1.48
C THR A 99 -13.80 2.69 0.33
N LEU A 100 -12.61 2.14 0.61
CA LEU A 100 -11.69 1.68 -0.41
C LEU A 100 -11.73 0.14 -0.47
N GLN A 101 -11.54 -0.40 -1.67
CA GLN A 101 -11.56 -1.82 -1.94
C GLN A 101 -10.24 -2.23 -2.58
N TRP A 102 -9.55 -3.17 -1.93
CA TRP A 102 -8.41 -3.87 -2.49
C TRP A 102 -8.90 -5.21 -3.04
N ARG A 103 -8.78 -5.43 -4.35
CA ARG A 103 -9.30 -6.61 -5.05
C ARG A 103 -8.35 -7.08 -6.15
N ALA A 104 -8.53 -8.30 -6.64
CA ALA A 104 -7.84 -8.77 -7.84
C ALA A 104 -8.24 -7.93 -9.06
N GLY A 105 -7.25 -7.48 -9.81
CA GLY A 105 -7.38 -6.74 -11.06
C GLY A 105 -6.93 -7.55 -12.26
N SER A 106 -6.67 -6.86 -13.37
CA SER A 106 -6.21 -7.50 -14.61
C SER A 106 -4.71 -7.82 -14.57
N GLY A 107 -4.26 -8.85 -15.30
CA GLY A 107 -2.83 -9.13 -15.48
C GLY A 107 -2.09 -9.61 -14.22
N GLY A 108 -2.83 -10.16 -13.24
CA GLY A 108 -2.29 -10.65 -11.98
C GLY A 108 -1.92 -9.56 -10.98
N TYR A 109 -2.38 -8.33 -11.20
CA TYR A 109 -2.27 -7.24 -10.23
C TYR A 109 -3.39 -7.32 -9.20
N GLU A 110 -3.14 -6.77 -8.02
CA GLU A 110 -4.20 -6.32 -7.13
C GLU A 110 -4.36 -4.80 -7.26
N GLU A 111 -5.59 -4.33 -7.20
CA GLU A 111 -5.96 -2.94 -7.43
C GLU A 111 -6.69 -2.38 -6.21
N LEU A 112 -6.30 -1.16 -5.83
CA LEU A 112 -7.01 -0.34 -4.85
C LEU A 112 -7.92 0.62 -5.60
N ARG A 113 -9.22 0.53 -5.32
CA ARG A 113 -10.25 1.40 -5.92
C ARG A 113 -11.12 2.04 -4.84
N ASN A 114 -11.67 3.22 -5.13
CA ASN A 114 -12.72 3.82 -4.31
C ASN A 114 -14.12 3.27 -4.68
N GLU A 115 -15.16 3.75 -4.02
CA GLU A 115 -16.55 3.35 -4.25
C GLU A 115 -17.02 3.61 -5.70
N GLN A 116 -16.52 4.69 -6.32
CA GLN A 116 -16.76 5.05 -7.72
C GLN A 116 -15.93 4.22 -8.71
N LYS A 117 -15.23 3.17 -8.24
CA LYS A 117 -14.36 2.29 -9.03
C LYS A 117 -13.17 3.00 -9.69
N VAL A 118 -12.79 4.19 -9.22
CA VAL A 118 -11.58 4.88 -9.67
C VAL A 118 -10.35 4.14 -9.15
N LEU A 119 -9.38 3.88 -10.03
CA LEU A 119 -8.12 3.23 -9.68
C LEU A 119 -7.20 4.23 -8.96
N LEU A 120 -6.79 3.88 -7.75
CA LEU A 120 -5.90 4.71 -6.93
C LEU A 120 -4.48 4.16 -6.91
N ALA A 121 -4.34 2.85 -6.82
CA ALA A 121 -3.05 2.17 -6.85
C ALA A 121 -3.19 0.73 -7.36
N ARG A 122 -2.10 0.16 -7.90
CA ARG A 122 -2.02 -1.27 -8.22
C ARG A 122 -0.63 -1.83 -7.91
N GLY A 123 -0.57 -3.07 -7.48
CA GLY A 123 0.70 -3.73 -7.20
C GLY A 123 0.58 -5.26 -7.29
N LYS A 124 1.72 -5.94 -7.31
CA LYS A 124 1.78 -7.41 -7.26
C LYS A 124 2.34 -7.85 -5.92
N LEU A 125 1.52 -8.49 -5.09
CA LEU A 125 2.01 -9.03 -3.83
C LEU A 125 3.05 -10.13 -4.11
N PRO A 126 4.16 -10.18 -3.35
CA PRO A 126 5.17 -11.22 -3.49
C PRO A 126 4.57 -12.59 -3.19
N GLY A 127 4.90 -13.59 -4.01
CA GLY A 127 4.31 -14.94 -3.96
C GLY A 127 3.19 -15.19 -4.97
N THR A 128 2.80 -14.18 -5.75
CA THR A 128 2.03 -14.36 -7.00
C THR A 128 2.95 -14.83 -8.12
N LEU A 129 2.44 -15.64 -9.07
CA LEU A 129 3.24 -16.23 -10.16
C LEU A 129 4.05 -15.14 -10.89
N TRP A 130 5.38 -15.28 -10.90
CA TRP A 130 6.34 -14.40 -11.60
C TRP A 130 6.59 -13.00 -10.97
N SER A 131 6.09 -12.72 -9.77
CA SER A 131 6.40 -11.48 -9.06
C SER A 131 7.71 -11.58 -8.26
N LYS A 132 8.78 -10.94 -8.75
CA LYS A 132 10.03 -10.71 -8.00
C LYS A 132 10.05 -9.38 -7.23
N HIS A 133 9.20 -8.42 -7.62
CA HIS A 133 9.20 -7.06 -7.10
C HIS A 133 7.83 -6.72 -6.52
N SER A 134 7.82 -6.12 -5.33
CA SER A 134 6.61 -5.66 -4.62
C SER A 134 6.29 -4.20 -4.97
N ASP A 135 6.59 -3.80 -6.21
CA ASP A 135 6.40 -2.42 -6.64
C ASP A 135 4.91 -2.10 -6.65
N LEU A 136 4.60 -0.89 -6.20
CA LEU A 136 3.25 -0.34 -6.15
C LEU A 136 3.19 0.90 -7.03
N GLU A 137 2.36 0.83 -8.05
CA GLU A 137 2.02 1.94 -8.93
C GLU A 137 0.88 2.76 -8.31
N ILE A 138 1.01 4.08 -8.28
CA ILE A 138 0.05 5.01 -7.66
C ILE A 138 -0.43 5.98 -8.74
N TYR A 139 -1.74 6.06 -8.96
CA TYR A 139 -2.38 6.80 -10.07
C TYR A 139 -2.99 8.14 -9.65
N VAL A 140 -2.95 8.43 -8.36
CA VAL A 140 -3.40 9.70 -7.83
C VAL A 140 -2.21 10.61 -7.58
N PRO A 141 -2.26 11.88 -8.02
CA PRO A 141 -1.38 12.93 -7.52
C PRO A 141 -1.86 13.25 -6.09
N GLY A 142 -1.55 12.35 -5.16
CA GLY A 142 -2.09 12.39 -3.81
C GLY A 142 -1.46 13.51 -2.99
N ASP A 143 -2.25 14.06 -2.06
CA ASP A 143 -1.70 14.73 -0.90
C ASP A 143 -0.87 13.74 -0.07
N GLU A 144 -0.05 14.28 0.83
CA GLU A 144 0.83 13.47 1.67
C GLU A 144 0.08 12.39 2.48
N LEU A 145 -1.14 12.69 2.91
CA LEU A 145 -1.96 11.77 3.71
C LEU A 145 -2.48 10.59 2.89
N LEU A 146 -2.97 10.82 1.68
CA LEU A 146 -3.42 9.75 0.79
C LEU A 146 -2.25 8.88 0.35
N LEU A 147 -1.08 9.48 0.09
CA LEU A 147 0.16 8.74 -0.19
C LEU A 147 0.53 7.84 1.00
N ASP A 148 0.57 8.38 2.21
CA ASP A 148 0.88 7.64 3.43
C ASP A 148 -0.11 6.51 3.66
N LEU A 149 -1.41 6.74 3.40
CA LEU A 149 -2.45 5.73 3.50
C LEU A 149 -2.22 4.59 2.50
N ILE A 150 -2.05 4.90 1.22
CA ILE A 150 -1.88 3.90 0.15
C ILE A 150 -0.65 3.03 0.44
N ILE A 151 0.47 3.65 0.80
CA ILE A 151 1.71 2.92 1.10
C ILE A 151 1.56 2.10 2.38
N SER A 152 0.93 2.65 3.42
CA SER A 152 0.74 1.93 4.68
C SER A 152 -0.17 0.72 4.51
N LEU A 153 -1.23 0.83 3.71
CA LEU A 153 -2.07 -0.29 3.32
C LEU A 153 -1.24 -1.35 2.60
N TRP A 154 -0.49 -0.97 1.56
CA TRP A 154 0.37 -1.87 0.80
C TRP A 154 1.33 -2.63 1.70
N VAL A 155 2.16 -1.89 2.44
CA VAL A 155 3.23 -2.41 3.28
C VAL A 155 2.69 -3.29 4.43
N SER A 156 1.51 -2.98 4.96
CA SER A 156 0.85 -3.79 6.00
C SER A 156 0.33 -5.14 5.47
N MET A 157 0.03 -5.24 4.17
CA MET A 157 -0.40 -6.50 3.54
C MET A 157 0.77 -7.40 3.14
N LEU A 158 1.97 -6.84 2.99
CA LEU A 158 3.15 -7.62 2.62
C LEU A 158 3.55 -8.55 3.75
N LYS A 159 3.44 -9.85 3.49
CA LYS A 159 4.06 -10.90 4.29
C LYS A 159 5.57 -10.85 4.01
N ILE A 160 6.29 -10.04 4.77
CA ILE A 160 7.75 -10.12 4.76
C ILE A 160 8.09 -11.51 5.31
N LYS A 161 8.84 -12.31 4.54
CA LYS A 161 9.42 -13.59 5.00
C LYS A 161 10.48 -13.41 6.09
N ALA A 162 10.35 -12.40 6.95
CA ALA A 162 11.18 -12.22 8.11
C ALA A 162 10.57 -13.07 9.24
N GLY A 163 10.90 -14.36 9.22
CA GLY A 163 11.29 -14.99 10.47
C GLY A 163 12.57 -14.31 10.96
N ASP A 164 12.67 -14.19 12.28
CA ASP A 164 13.75 -13.58 13.07
C ASP A 164 13.80 -12.05 13.17
N ASP A 165 13.46 -11.62 14.38
CA ASP A 165 14.04 -10.52 15.16
C ASP A 165 15.40 -9.98 14.64
N VAL A 166 15.36 -9.01 13.71
CA VAL A 166 16.52 -8.15 13.42
C VAL A 166 16.24 -6.68 13.79
N THR A 167 14.98 -6.30 14.05
CA THR A 167 14.59 -4.90 14.29
C THR A 167 14.85 -4.35 15.70
N GLU A 168 15.33 -5.16 16.65
CA GLU A 168 15.72 -4.61 17.96
C GLU A 168 16.95 -3.69 17.84
N LYS A 169 17.84 -3.91 16.86
CA LYS A 169 19.06 -3.11 16.70
C LYS A 169 18.91 -1.79 15.94
N VAL A 170 17.85 -1.62 15.14
CA VAL A 170 17.68 -0.38 14.34
C VAL A 170 16.95 0.70 15.12
N ALA A 171 16.07 0.31 16.06
CA ALA A 171 15.39 1.25 16.94
C ALA A 171 16.38 1.94 17.90
N ASP A 172 17.33 1.18 18.48
CA ASP A 172 18.35 1.74 19.38
C ASP A 172 19.29 2.73 18.67
N GLY A 173 19.71 2.43 17.43
CA GLY A 173 20.62 3.31 16.67
C GLY A 173 19.99 4.64 16.25
N VAL A 174 18.68 4.67 15.95
CA VAL A 174 17.98 5.92 15.60
C VAL A 174 17.68 6.76 16.84
N VAL A 175 17.41 6.12 17.98
CA VAL A 175 17.18 6.82 19.25
C VAL A 175 18.50 7.38 19.82
N GLU A 176 19.60 6.64 19.77
CA GLU A 176 20.92 7.17 20.17
C GLU A 176 21.36 8.36 19.31
N ALA A 177 21.13 8.31 17.99
CA ALA A 177 21.47 9.42 17.09
C ALA A 177 20.62 10.68 17.29
N LEU A 178 19.45 10.57 17.93
CA LEU A 178 18.54 11.70 18.20
C LEU A 178 18.66 12.24 19.64
N VAL A 179 19.22 11.47 20.57
CA VAL A 179 19.38 11.86 21.98
C VAL A 179 20.84 12.27 22.30
N GLY A 180 21.82 11.84 21.49
CA GLY A 180 23.23 12.23 21.60
C GLY A 180 23.63 13.31 20.58
N GLY A 181 23.26 14.57 20.85
CA GLY A 181 23.73 15.77 20.14
C GLY A 181 23.75 16.98 21.06
#